data_AF-A0A444XL03-F1
#
_entry.id   AF-A0A444XL03-F1
#
_cell.length_a   1.000
_cell.length_b   1.000
_cell.length_c   1.000
_cell.angle_alpha   90.00
_cell.angle_beta   90.00
_cell.angle_gamma   90.00
#
_symmetry.space_group_name_H-M   'P 1'
#
loop_
_entity.id
_entity.type
_entity.pdbx_description
1 polymer ?
#
loop_
_entity_poly.entity_id
_entity_poly.type
_entity_poly.pdbx_seq_one_letter_code
_entity_poly.pdbx_strand_id
1 'polypeptide(L)'
;MQQGLPRPLHLFAVRASDSHNGNHAGLLHKLGLSDAECEAAVVASNVPEAPPIPPKPASLVGTPVVPSLPLNRRPRHNRRMPVLREAFQETTISPANFVYPIFIHEGEEDTPTGAMPGCYRLRWRHELVQENFIMLFYSVDSVVLFPKIPDALKSSTGNEAYNDNGLVPRSIRLLKDKFPDLVSEHNLRLIFSGANM
;
A
#
# COMPACT_ATOMS: atom_id res chain seq x y z
N MET A 1 29.23 -2.20 -37.43
CA MET A 1 28.23 -2.13 -38.51
C MET A 1 27.00 -2.93 -38.09
N GLN A 2 25.96 -2.25 -37.60
CA GLN A 2 24.60 -2.77 -37.51
C GLN A 2 23.70 -1.58 -37.85
N GLN A 3 23.03 -1.66 -39.00
CA GLN A 3 22.10 -0.63 -39.47
C GLN A 3 20.75 -0.87 -38.78
N GLY A 4 20.24 0.14 -38.09
CA GLY A 4 18.91 0.11 -37.48
C GLY A 4 17.82 0.28 -38.53
N LEU A 5 16.87 -0.66 -38.59
CA LEU A 5 15.64 -0.51 -39.37
C LEU A 5 14.77 0.63 -38.80
N PRO A 6 14.11 1.45 -39.64
CA PRO A 6 13.15 2.43 -39.16
C PRO A 6 11.85 1.75 -38.66
N ARG A 7 11.38 2.16 -37.48
CA ARG A 7 10.08 1.73 -36.93
C ARG A 7 8.94 2.28 -37.80
N PRO A 8 7.86 1.51 -38.06
CA PRO A 8 6.73 2.01 -38.83
C PRO A 8 5.99 3.12 -38.07
N LEU A 9 5.71 4.22 -38.76
CA LEU A 9 4.90 5.32 -38.26
C LEU A 9 3.45 4.83 -38.09
N HIS A 10 2.96 4.80 -36.85
CA HIS A 10 1.54 4.62 -36.59
C HIS A 10 0.78 5.85 -37.09
N LEU A 11 -0.02 5.67 -38.14
CA LEU A 11 -0.97 6.66 -38.62
C LEU A 11 -2.06 6.84 -37.54
N PHE A 12 -1.99 7.91 -36.75
CA PHE A 12 -3.10 8.28 -35.88
C PHE A 12 -4.19 8.94 -36.73
N ALA A 13 -5.17 8.15 -37.14
CA ALA A 13 -6.41 8.67 -37.74
C ALA A 13 -7.35 9.15 -36.62
N VAL A 14 -7.44 10.47 -36.42
CA VAL A 14 -8.48 11.05 -35.56
C VAL A 14 -9.75 11.19 -36.39
N ARG A 15 -10.71 10.28 -36.16
CA ARG A 15 -12.09 10.42 -36.67
C ARG A 15 -12.83 11.41 -35.78
N ALA A 16 -13.01 12.65 -36.24
CA ALA A 16 -14.01 13.54 -35.68
C ALA A 16 -15.38 13.13 -36.23
N SER A 17 -16.25 12.70 -35.32
CA SER A 17 -17.65 12.28 -35.47
C SER A 17 -18.38 12.72 -36.75
N ASP A 18 -18.66 11.77 -37.63
CA ASP A 18 -19.82 11.81 -38.52
C ASP A 18 -21.07 11.42 -37.72
N SER A 19 -21.82 12.41 -37.23
CA SER A 19 -23.20 12.18 -36.79
C SER A 19 -24.15 12.70 -37.86
N HIS A 20 -24.74 11.74 -38.57
CA HIS A 20 -25.92 11.92 -39.42
C HIS A 20 -27.09 12.53 -38.63
N ASN A 21 -27.89 13.29 -39.39
CA ASN A 21 -29.25 13.77 -39.12
C ASN A 21 -29.44 15.06 -38.30
N GLY A 22 -29.96 16.08 -39.00
CA GLY A 22 -30.68 17.21 -38.40
C GLY A 22 -30.13 18.57 -38.83
N ASN A 23 -30.82 19.21 -39.78
CA ASN A 23 -30.61 20.58 -40.23
C ASN A 23 -30.32 21.57 -39.10
N HIS A 24 -29.06 21.88 -38.85
CA HIS A 24 -28.64 23.18 -38.32
C HIS A 24 -27.33 23.56 -39.02
N ALA A 25 -27.44 24.48 -39.97
CA ALA A 25 -26.32 25.12 -40.64
C ALA A 25 -25.52 25.96 -39.64
N GLY A 26 -24.66 25.31 -38.86
CA GLY A 26 -23.53 25.95 -38.21
C GLY A 26 -22.46 26.18 -39.26
N LEU A 27 -22.30 27.43 -39.70
CA LEU A 27 -21.33 27.84 -40.69
C LEU A 27 -19.92 27.54 -40.16
N LEU A 28 -19.33 26.41 -40.54
CA LEU A 28 -17.91 26.16 -40.35
C LEU A 28 -17.15 27.15 -41.22
N HIS A 29 -16.70 28.26 -40.62
CA HIS A 29 -15.72 29.15 -41.25
C HIS A 29 -14.41 28.39 -41.41
N LYS A 30 -14.28 27.64 -42.51
CA LYS A 30 -12.98 27.12 -42.97
C LYS A 30 -12.18 28.35 -43.39
N LEU A 31 -11.23 28.75 -42.55
CA LEU A 31 -10.35 29.88 -42.80
C LEU A 31 -9.47 29.70 -44.05
N GLY A 32 -9.44 28.49 -44.65
CA GLY A 32 -8.78 28.22 -45.93
C GLY A 32 -7.26 28.39 -45.92
N LEU A 33 -6.68 28.80 -44.79
CA LEU A 33 -5.28 29.06 -44.55
C LEU A 33 -4.55 27.76 -44.19
N SER A 34 -3.38 27.57 -44.77
CA SER A 34 -2.42 26.56 -44.36
C SER A 34 -1.76 26.92 -43.02
N ASP A 35 -1.21 25.94 -42.31
CA ASP A 35 -0.54 26.15 -41.02
C ASP A 35 0.56 27.23 -41.11
N ALA A 36 1.31 27.26 -42.21
CA ALA A 36 2.36 28.25 -42.46
C ALA A 36 1.82 29.68 -42.64
N GLU A 37 0.64 29.84 -43.25
CA GLU A 37 0.00 31.14 -43.42
C GLU A 37 -0.62 31.64 -42.10
N CYS A 38 -1.14 30.73 -41.27
CA CYS A 38 -1.57 31.04 -39.91
C CYS A 38 -0.40 31.49 -39.03
N GLU A 39 0.74 30.80 -39.08
CA GLU A 39 1.95 31.19 -38.34
C GLU A 39 2.47 32.56 -38.80
N ALA A 40 2.52 32.81 -40.11
CA ALA A 40 2.90 34.12 -40.65
C ALA A 40 1.94 35.24 -40.23
N ALA A 41 0.64 34.97 -40.20
CA ALA A 41 -0.38 35.92 -39.76
C ALA A 41 -0.26 36.23 -38.25
N VAL A 42 0.01 35.23 -37.42
CA VAL A 42 0.28 35.42 -35.98
C VAL A 42 1.55 36.25 -35.77
N VAL A 43 2.62 35.97 -36.51
CA VAL A 43 3.87 36.77 -36.48
C VAL A 43 3.63 38.21 -36.93
N ALA A 44 2.75 38.42 -37.91
CA ALA A 44 2.32 39.74 -38.38
C ALA A 44 1.29 40.43 -37.45
N SER A 45 1.02 39.87 -36.26
CA SER A 45 0.01 40.35 -35.30
C SER A 45 -1.44 40.38 -35.83
N ASN A 46 -1.72 39.67 -36.93
CA ASN A 46 -3.04 39.54 -37.54
C ASN A 46 -3.66 38.19 -37.16
N VAL A 47 -3.95 38.01 -35.86
CA VAL A 47 -4.51 36.77 -35.33
C VAL A 47 -5.98 36.63 -35.78
N PRO A 48 -6.39 35.51 -36.36
CA PRO A 48 -7.79 35.30 -36.73
C PRO A 48 -8.67 35.35 -35.48
N GLU A 49 -9.81 36.04 -35.58
CA GLU A 49 -10.78 36.12 -34.51
C GLU A 49 -11.27 34.71 -34.14
N ALA A 50 -11.22 34.40 -32.84
CA ALA A 50 -11.66 33.10 -32.35
C ALA A 50 -13.13 32.88 -32.72
N PRO A 51 -13.50 31.70 -33.24
CA PRO A 51 -14.88 31.42 -33.55
C PRO A 51 -15.76 31.58 -32.30
N PRO A 52 -17.00 32.08 -32.45
CA PRO A 52 -17.89 32.25 -31.32
C PRO A 52 -18.09 30.92 -30.61
N ILE A 53 -17.99 30.93 -29.28
CA ILE A 53 -18.18 29.74 -28.46
C ILE A 53 -19.62 29.25 -28.70
N PRO A 54 -19.82 27.99 -29.12
CA PRO A 54 -21.16 27.48 -29.35
C PRO A 54 -21.97 27.52 -28.05
N PRO A 55 -23.29 27.82 -28.12
CA PRO A 55 -24.13 27.86 -26.93
C PRO A 55 -24.15 26.49 -26.26
N LYS A 56 -24.04 26.49 -24.92
CA LYS A 56 -24.13 25.26 -24.13
C LYS A 56 -25.49 24.59 -24.40
N PRO A 57 -25.55 23.30 -24.75
CA PRO A 57 -26.80 22.63 -25.05
C PRO A 57 -27.75 22.68 -23.85
N ALA A 58 -29.03 22.91 -24.12
CA ALA A 58 -30.06 22.90 -23.09
C ALA A 58 -30.19 21.50 -22.48
N SER A 59 -30.33 21.43 -21.16
CA SER A 59 -30.63 20.19 -20.46
C SER A 59 -32.00 19.64 -20.87
N LEU A 60 -32.13 18.32 -20.93
CA LEU A 60 -33.38 17.65 -21.29
C LEU A 60 -34.53 18.03 -20.32
N VAL A 61 -35.74 18.15 -20.86
CA VAL A 61 -36.95 18.45 -20.07
C VAL A 61 -37.15 17.37 -18.99
N GLY A 62 -37.36 17.81 -17.75
CA GLY A 62 -37.50 16.90 -16.59
C GLY A 62 -36.20 16.56 -15.86
N THR A 63 -35.05 17.07 -16.32
CA THR A 63 -33.80 16.94 -15.56
C THR A 63 -33.92 17.69 -14.23
N PRO A 64 -33.72 17.03 -13.07
CA PRO A 64 -33.75 17.73 -11.79
C PRO A 64 -32.61 18.74 -11.72
N VAL A 65 -32.94 20.00 -11.41
CA VAL A 65 -31.94 21.04 -11.19
C VAL A 65 -31.28 20.77 -9.84
N VAL A 66 -30.04 20.27 -9.86
CA VAL A 66 -29.25 20.05 -8.65
C VAL A 66 -28.47 21.32 -8.32
N PRO A 67 -28.80 22.06 -7.25
CA PRO A 67 -28.06 23.25 -6.88
C PRO A 67 -26.64 22.87 -6.46
N SER A 68 -25.64 23.51 -7.06
CA SER A 68 -24.26 23.34 -6.62
C SER A 68 -24.06 24.06 -5.29
N LEU A 69 -23.72 23.33 -4.23
CA LEU A 69 -23.31 23.94 -2.96
C LEU A 69 -22.00 24.75 -3.16
N PRO A 70 -21.90 26.00 -2.69
CA PRO A 70 -20.71 26.85 -2.84
C PRO A 70 -19.63 26.45 -1.82
N LEU A 71 -19.09 25.23 -1.98
CA LEU A 71 -18.02 24.70 -1.14
C LEU A 71 -16.68 24.84 -1.84
N ASN A 72 -15.77 25.63 -1.24
CA ASN A 72 -14.40 25.81 -1.73
C ASN A 72 -13.52 24.55 -1.56
N ARG A 73 -13.90 23.64 -0.65
CA ARG A 73 -13.18 22.38 -0.39
C ARG A 73 -14.13 21.20 -0.55
N ARG A 74 -13.71 20.19 -1.31
CA ARG A 74 -14.45 18.94 -1.52
C ARG A 74 -13.57 17.73 -1.22
N PRO A 75 -13.38 17.34 0.05
CA PRO A 75 -12.52 16.22 0.43
C PRO A 75 -12.89 14.89 -0.24
N ARG A 76 -14.14 14.74 -0.69
CA ARG A 76 -14.59 13.57 -1.46
C ARG A 76 -13.87 13.41 -2.81
N HIS A 77 -13.32 14.47 -3.40
CA HIS A 77 -12.53 14.37 -4.63
C HIS A 77 -11.30 13.47 -4.44
N ASN A 78 -10.59 13.63 -3.32
CA ASN A 78 -9.41 12.82 -2.98
C ASN A 78 -9.75 11.34 -2.74
N ARG A 79 -11.04 11.00 -2.58
CA ARG A 79 -11.52 9.62 -2.35
C ARG A 79 -12.22 9.00 -3.55
N ARG A 80 -12.28 9.71 -4.68
CA ARG A 80 -13.08 9.31 -5.87
C ARG A 80 -12.55 8.07 -6.57
N MET A 81 -11.24 7.89 -6.62
CA MET A 81 -10.59 6.76 -7.29
C MET A 81 -9.47 6.17 -6.41
N PRO A 82 -9.13 4.89 -6.56
CA PRO A 82 -8.05 4.24 -5.81
C PRO A 82 -6.72 4.99 -5.90
N VAL A 83 -6.33 5.41 -7.11
CA VAL A 83 -5.09 6.17 -7.37
C VAL A 83 -5.01 7.47 -6.56
N LEU A 84 -6.13 8.18 -6.39
CA LEU A 84 -6.16 9.39 -5.56
C LEU A 84 -6.03 9.04 -4.08
N ARG A 85 -6.65 7.95 -3.62
CA ARG A 85 -6.53 7.53 -2.22
C ARG A 85 -5.09 7.13 -1.88
N GLU A 86 -4.43 6.44 -2.80
CA GLU A 86 -3.03 6.02 -2.67
C GLU A 86 -2.08 7.24 -2.68
N ALA A 87 -2.28 8.20 -3.60
CA ALA A 87 -1.47 9.42 -3.64
C ALA A 87 -1.59 10.31 -2.40
N PHE A 88 -2.72 10.25 -1.70
CA PHE A 88 -2.97 10.99 -0.45
C PHE A 88 -2.94 10.10 0.80
N GLN A 89 -2.39 8.88 0.71
CA GLN A 89 -2.26 7.99 1.85
C GLN A 89 -1.15 8.48 2.78
N GLU A 90 -1.48 8.76 4.04
CA GLU A 90 -0.52 9.28 5.03
C GLU A 90 0.25 8.16 5.74
N THR A 91 -0.37 6.99 5.91
CA THR A 91 0.18 5.87 6.67
C THR A 91 0.23 4.60 5.84
N THR A 92 1.41 3.99 5.76
CA THR A 92 1.63 2.70 5.13
C THR A 92 2.10 1.72 6.20
N ILE A 93 1.51 0.53 6.23
CA ILE A 93 1.90 -0.56 7.12
C ILE A 93 2.58 -1.62 6.25
N SER A 94 3.81 -1.97 6.60
CA SER A 94 4.55 -3.07 5.99
C SER A 94 4.70 -4.22 7.00
N PRO A 95 4.98 -5.46 6.53
CA PRO A 95 5.27 -6.59 7.41
C PRO A 95 6.36 -6.32 8.46
N ALA A 96 7.35 -5.50 8.11
CA ALA A 96 8.42 -5.06 9.01
C ALA A 96 7.93 -4.17 10.17
N ASN A 97 6.70 -3.65 10.12
CA ASN A 97 6.09 -2.92 11.24
C ASN A 97 5.43 -3.85 12.27
N PHE A 98 5.25 -5.13 11.97
CA PHE A 98 4.63 -6.08 12.88
C PHE A 98 5.65 -6.70 13.83
N VAL A 99 5.18 -6.96 15.05
CA VAL A 99 5.89 -7.72 16.07
C VAL A 99 5.06 -8.96 16.36
N TYR A 100 5.66 -10.13 16.20
CA TYR A 100 4.97 -11.40 16.35
C TYR A 100 5.13 -11.96 17.78
N PRO A 101 4.05 -12.02 18.59
CA PRO A 101 4.12 -12.57 19.93
C PRO A 101 4.03 -14.11 19.92
N ILE A 102 5.03 -14.77 20.49
CA ILE A 102 5.09 -16.24 20.60
C ILE A 102 5.10 -16.65 22.07
N PHE A 103 4.22 -17.58 22.44
CA PHE A 103 4.20 -18.18 23.78
C PHE A 103 5.06 -19.44 23.80
N ILE A 104 5.98 -19.55 24.74
CA ILE A 104 6.90 -20.69 24.85
C ILE A 104 6.77 -21.39 26.20
N HIS A 105 6.98 -22.70 26.24
CA HIS A 105 7.05 -23.46 27.49
C HIS A 105 8.03 -24.64 27.40
N GLU A 106 8.33 -25.26 28.54
CA GLU A 106 9.27 -26.40 28.67
C GLU A 106 8.63 -27.78 28.46
N GLY A 107 7.33 -27.85 28.15
CA GLY A 107 6.62 -29.13 28.00
C GLY A 107 6.99 -29.87 26.70
N GLU A 108 6.47 -31.08 26.57
CA GLU A 108 6.75 -31.97 25.43
C GLU A 108 5.74 -31.87 24.28
N GLU A 109 4.58 -31.27 24.52
CA GLU A 109 3.49 -31.08 23.54
C GLU A 109 3.00 -29.63 23.51
N ASP A 110 2.62 -29.15 22.33
CA ASP A 110 2.10 -27.80 22.15
C ASP A 110 0.70 -27.70 22.77
N THR A 111 0.50 -26.72 23.65
CA THR A 111 -0.74 -26.61 24.42
C THR A 111 -1.59 -25.44 23.91
N PRO A 112 -2.86 -25.63 23.52
CA PRO A 112 -3.71 -24.53 23.11
C PRO A 112 -3.96 -23.55 24.27
N THR A 113 -4.04 -22.25 23.95
CA THR A 113 -4.39 -21.22 24.92
C THR A 113 -5.88 -20.93 24.85
N GLY A 114 -6.66 -21.40 25.82
CA GLY A 114 -8.13 -21.27 25.80
C GLY A 114 -8.65 -19.83 25.73
N ALA A 115 -7.89 -18.85 26.22
CA ALA A 115 -8.27 -17.42 26.16
C ALA A 115 -8.04 -16.79 24.77
N MET A 116 -7.22 -17.43 23.92
CA MET A 116 -6.84 -16.92 22.60
C MET A 116 -6.97 -18.06 21.57
N PRO A 117 -8.16 -18.25 20.98
CA PRO A 117 -8.36 -19.27 19.95
C PRO A 117 -7.38 -19.10 18.79
N GLY A 118 -6.72 -20.19 18.39
CA GLY A 118 -5.69 -20.18 17.34
C GLY A 118 -4.28 -19.90 17.86
N CYS A 119 -4.10 -19.53 19.12
CA CYS A 119 -2.78 -19.37 19.73
C CYS A 119 -2.39 -20.58 20.57
N TYR A 120 -1.16 -21.05 20.36
CA TYR A 120 -0.59 -22.19 21.06
C TYR A 120 0.61 -21.77 21.90
N ARG A 121 0.81 -22.47 23.02
CA ARG A 121 2.07 -22.44 23.74
C ARG A 121 2.96 -23.46 23.08
N LEU A 122 4.04 -22.97 22.48
CA LEU A 122 4.94 -23.75 21.67
C LEU A 122 6.07 -24.33 22.51
N ARG A 123 6.54 -25.50 22.09
CA ARG A 123 7.75 -26.12 22.61
C ARG A 123 8.97 -25.35 22.12
N TRP A 124 9.78 -24.89 23.07
CA TRP A 124 10.88 -23.99 22.76
C TRP A 124 11.97 -24.57 21.84
N ARG A 125 12.13 -25.90 21.78
CA ARG A 125 13.23 -26.55 21.01
C ARG A 125 12.93 -26.75 19.53
N HIS A 126 11.69 -27.07 19.17
CA HIS A 126 11.35 -27.53 17.82
C HIS A 126 10.33 -26.60 17.17
N GLU A 127 9.15 -26.50 17.78
CA GLU A 127 8.03 -25.75 17.22
C GLU A 127 8.34 -24.26 17.11
N LEU A 128 9.06 -23.70 18.09
CA LEU A 128 9.54 -22.32 18.04
C LEU A 128 10.38 -22.03 16.78
N VAL A 129 11.24 -22.97 16.37
CA VAL A 129 12.11 -22.79 15.19
C VAL A 129 11.29 -22.87 13.90
N GLN A 130 10.33 -23.79 13.82
CA GLN A 130 9.44 -23.90 12.68
C GLN A 130 8.57 -22.65 12.52
N GLU A 131 7.95 -22.20 13.61
CA GLU A 131 7.10 -21.02 13.62
C GLU A 131 7.88 -19.77 13.19
N ASN A 132 9.11 -19.63 13.67
CA ASN A 132 9.98 -18.52 13.30
C ASN A 132 10.42 -18.56 11.83
N PHE A 133 10.56 -19.75 11.24
CA PHE A 133 10.81 -19.90 9.81
C PHE A 133 9.60 -19.42 8.98
N ILE A 134 8.38 -19.77 9.39
CA ILE A 134 7.14 -19.31 8.75
C ILE A 134 7.01 -17.80 8.85
N MET A 135 7.31 -17.22 10.02
CA MET A 135 7.32 -15.77 10.24
C MET A 135 8.23 -15.04 9.23
N LEU A 136 9.47 -15.52 9.07
CA LEU A 136 10.43 -14.96 8.12
C LEU A 136 9.97 -15.10 6.67
N PHE A 137 9.29 -16.20 6.32
CA PHE A 137 8.68 -16.36 5.00
C PHE A 137 7.65 -15.25 4.71
N TYR A 138 6.93 -14.77 5.73
CA TYR A 138 6.00 -13.64 5.62
C TYR A 138 6.65 -12.26 5.78
N SER A 139 7.99 -12.18 5.80
CA SER A 139 8.76 -10.92 5.95
C SER A 139 8.48 -10.16 7.24
N VAL A 140 8.13 -10.87 8.31
CA VAL A 140 8.03 -10.29 9.66
C VAL A 140 9.36 -10.53 10.36
N ASP A 141 10.05 -9.46 10.73
CA ASP A 141 11.42 -9.54 11.24
C ASP A 141 11.50 -9.47 12.78
N SER A 142 10.41 -9.10 13.45
CA SER A 142 10.39 -8.86 14.90
C SER A 142 9.52 -9.89 15.63
N VAL A 143 10.11 -10.53 16.65
CA VAL A 143 9.45 -11.53 17.49
C VAL A 143 9.54 -11.16 18.97
N VAL A 144 8.49 -11.46 19.72
CA VAL A 144 8.42 -11.27 21.17
C VAL A 144 8.10 -12.59 21.84
N LEU A 145 8.92 -12.97 22.82
CA LEU A 145 8.78 -14.26 23.51
C LEU A 145 8.10 -14.07 24.87
N PHE A 146 7.06 -14.86 25.11
CA PHE A 146 6.34 -14.94 26.37
C PHE A 146 6.53 -16.31 27.00
N PRO A 147 7.39 -16.44 28.03
CA PRO A 147 7.61 -17.73 28.68
C PRO A 147 6.46 -18.08 29.64
N LYS A 148 5.97 -19.31 29.54
CA LYS A 148 5.20 -19.97 30.61
C LYS A 148 6.18 -20.73 31.50
N ILE A 149 6.63 -20.05 32.55
CA ILE A 149 7.52 -20.62 33.57
C ILE A 149 6.71 -21.59 34.47
N PRO A 150 7.24 -22.78 34.80
CA PRO A 150 6.66 -23.69 35.79
C PRO A 150 6.41 -22.99 37.14
N ASP A 151 5.31 -23.30 37.81
CA ASP A 151 4.93 -22.63 39.06
C ASP A 151 5.96 -22.81 40.17
N ALA A 152 6.68 -23.94 40.18
CA ALA A 152 7.74 -24.21 41.15
C ALA A 152 8.95 -23.25 41.06
N LEU A 153 9.14 -22.59 39.91
CA LEU A 153 10.23 -21.63 39.69
C LEU A 153 9.79 -20.17 39.90
N LYS A 154 8.50 -19.94 40.17
CA LYS A 154 7.98 -18.60 40.48
C LYS A 154 8.38 -18.20 41.89
N SER A 155 8.93 -17.00 42.02
CA SER A 155 9.32 -16.40 43.30
C SER A 155 8.82 -14.96 43.34
N SER A 156 8.53 -14.45 44.54
CA SER A 156 8.06 -13.07 44.73
C SER A 156 9.07 -12.03 44.25
N THR A 157 10.35 -12.37 44.25
CA THR A 157 11.45 -11.52 43.76
C THR A 157 11.73 -11.70 42.28
N GLY A 158 11.10 -12.67 41.60
CA GLY A 158 11.27 -12.89 40.16
C GLY A 158 12.63 -13.47 39.78
N ASN A 159 13.21 -14.33 40.63
CA ASN A 159 14.60 -14.77 40.48
C ASN A 159 14.91 -15.45 39.15
N GLU A 160 13.93 -16.15 38.57
CA GLU A 160 14.08 -16.87 37.30
C GLU A 160 14.22 -15.93 36.09
N ALA A 161 13.81 -14.67 36.20
CA ALA A 161 13.88 -13.70 35.10
C ALA A 161 15.33 -13.37 34.68
N TYR A 162 16.29 -13.45 35.61
CA TYR A 162 17.70 -13.19 35.37
C TYR A 162 18.55 -14.47 35.28
N ASN A 163 17.93 -15.65 35.26
CA ASN A 163 18.65 -16.90 35.14
C ASN A 163 19.23 -17.07 33.71
N ASP A 164 20.55 -17.09 33.57
CA ASP A 164 21.25 -17.28 32.28
C ASP A 164 20.93 -18.62 31.60
N ASN A 165 20.46 -19.60 32.37
CA ASN A 165 20.01 -20.89 31.89
C ASN A 165 18.48 -21.00 31.89
N GLY A 166 17.76 -19.90 32.07
CA GLY A 166 16.31 -19.85 32.03
C GLY A 166 15.75 -20.11 30.63
N LEU A 167 14.45 -20.34 30.55
CA LEU A 167 13.76 -20.67 29.30
C LEU A 167 14.02 -19.63 28.20
N VAL A 168 13.95 -18.35 28.54
CA VAL A 168 14.10 -17.23 27.60
C VAL A 168 15.53 -17.15 27.03
N PRO A 169 16.61 -17.03 27.83
CA PRO A 169 17.98 -17.02 27.28
C PRO A 169 18.31 -18.22 26.41
N ARG A 170 17.86 -19.43 26.78
CA ARG A 170 18.07 -20.65 25.97
C ARG A 170 17.35 -20.58 24.62
N SER A 171 16.12 -20.07 24.62
CA SER A 171 15.31 -19.93 23.40
C SER A 171 15.94 -18.90 22.45
N ILE A 172 16.46 -17.80 23.00
CA ILE A 172 17.19 -16.79 22.21
C ILE A 172 18.44 -17.40 21.60
N ARG A 173 19.30 -18.07 22.39
CA ARG A 173 20.52 -18.72 21.85
C ARG A 173 20.18 -19.67 20.71
N LEU A 174 19.16 -20.51 20.88
CA LEU A 174 18.68 -21.42 19.84
C LEU A 174 18.26 -20.68 18.55
N LEU A 175 17.50 -19.60 18.68
CA LEU A 175 17.08 -18.80 17.53
C LEU A 175 18.26 -18.12 16.84
N LYS A 176 19.23 -17.60 17.62
CA LYS A 176 20.47 -17.01 17.07
C LYS A 176 21.30 -18.04 16.31
N ASP A 177 21.40 -19.27 16.83
CA ASP A 177 22.16 -20.35 16.19
C ASP A 177 21.52 -20.81 14.87
N LYS A 178 20.19 -20.83 14.80
CA LYS A 178 19.45 -21.28 13.61
C LYS A 178 19.24 -20.18 12.57
N PHE A 179 19.13 -18.94 13.02
CA PHE A 179 18.86 -17.78 12.17
C PHE A 179 19.83 -16.66 12.53
N PRO A 180 21.09 -16.72 12.06
CA PRO A 180 22.08 -15.69 12.35
C PRO A 180 21.68 -14.33 11.74
N ASP A 181 21.07 -14.35 10.55
CA ASP A 181 20.68 -13.13 9.82
C ASP A 181 19.57 -12.34 10.54
N LEU A 182 18.75 -13.02 11.34
CA LEU A 182 17.73 -12.40 12.20
C LEU A 182 18.35 -11.38 13.17
N VAL A 183 19.60 -11.59 13.58
CA VAL A 183 20.30 -10.85 14.63
C VAL A 183 21.22 -9.76 14.05
N SER A 184 21.50 -9.80 12.74
CA SER A 184 22.42 -8.88 12.10
C SER A 184 21.82 -7.47 11.97
N GLU A 185 22.36 -6.59 12.81
CA GLU A 185 22.39 -5.12 12.75
C GLU A 185 21.09 -4.30 12.92
N HIS A 186 19.88 -4.74 12.53
CA HIS A 186 18.75 -3.78 12.50
C HIS A 186 17.37 -4.18 13.06
N ASN A 187 16.94 -5.45 13.09
CA ASN A 187 15.48 -5.73 13.20
C ASN A 187 15.01 -6.69 14.31
N LEU A 188 15.88 -7.21 15.18
CA LEU A 188 15.42 -8.07 16.28
C LEU A 188 15.06 -7.26 17.54
N ARG A 189 13.82 -6.79 17.61
CA ARG A 189 13.24 -6.27 18.87
C ARG A 189 12.67 -7.42 19.69
N LEU A 190 13.53 -8.15 20.39
CA LEU A 190 13.11 -9.02 21.50
C LEU A 190 12.62 -8.13 22.65
N ILE A 191 11.33 -7.84 22.66
CA ILE A 191 10.70 -7.14 23.76
C ILE A 191 10.31 -8.21 24.78
N PHE A 192 10.98 -8.23 25.93
CA PHE A 192 10.54 -9.09 27.03
C PHE A 192 9.40 -8.39 27.76
N SER A 193 8.21 -8.98 27.70
CA SER A 193 7.15 -8.60 28.61
C SER A 193 7.35 -9.33 29.93
N GLY A 194 7.80 -8.59 30.94
CA GLY A 194 7.81 -9.05 32.33
C GLY A 194 6.38 -9.11 32.87
N ALA A 195 5.57 -10.03 32.36
CA ALA A 195 4.20 -10.23 32.81
C ALA A 195 4.04 -11.65 33.36
N ASN A 196 4.53 -11.83 34.60
CA ASN A 196 3.98 -12.70 35.65
C ASN A 196 4.98 -12.69 36.82
N MET A 197 4.88 -11.67 37.67
CA MET A 197 5.20 -11.77 39.10
C MET A 197 3.95 -12.27 39.83
#